data_AF-A0A3S0XK49-F1
#
_entry.id   AF-A0A3S0XK49-F1
#
_cell.length_a   1.000
_cell.length_b   1.000
_cell.length_c   1.000
_cell.angle_alpha   90.00
_cell.angle_beta   90.00
_cell.angle_gamma   90.00
#
_symmetry.space_group_name_H-M   'P 1'
#
loop_
_entity.id
_entity.type
_entity.pdbx_description
1 polymer ?
#
loop_
_entity_poly.entity_id
_entity_poly.type
_entity_poly.pdbx_seq_one_letter_code
_entity_poly.pdbx_strand_id
1 'polypeptide(L)'
;MRAKVQSYPGKNISQVQQQIIQSLNQFFHPLFGGSDGKGWVFGRDVYRSEVLQVIDETPGSDRVLSLELLADGKPQCGNICLGSLGLVAAGQHDITVV
;
A
#
# COMPACT_ATOMS: atom_id res chain seq x y z
N MET A 1 -6.67 1.96 2.90
CA MET A 1 -5.78 3.15 2.76
C MET A 1 -6.30 4.07 1.68
N ARG A 2 -5.85 5.34 1.67
CA ARG A 2 -6.12 6.30 0.60
C ARG A 2 -4.82 6.79 -0.01
N ALA A 3 -4.73 6.88 -1.33
CA ALA A 3 -3.57 7.45 -2.00
C ALA A 3 -3.94 8.18 -3.28
N LYS A 4 -3.19 9.25 -3.57
CA LYS A 4 -3.22 9.93 -4.86
C LYS A 4 -1.87 9.76 -5.53
N VAL A 5 -1.87 9.27 -6.76
CA VAL A 5 -0.66 8.91 -7.49
C VAL A 5 -0.68 9.58 -8.86
N GLN A 6 0.44 10.17 -9.25
CA GLN A 6 0.67 10.68 -10.58
C GLN A 6 1.22 9.55 -11.45
N SER A 7 0.65 9.37 -12.63
CA SER A 7 1.16 8.43 -13.63
C SER A 7 2.14 9.08 -14.59
N TYR A 8 3.01 8.28 -15.23
CA TYR A 8 3.82 8.76 -16.34
C TYR A 8 2.93 9.20 -17.51
N PRO A 9 3.32 10.27 -18.26
CA PRO A 9 2.58 10.73 -19.41
C PRO A 9 2.27 9.62 -20.42
N GLY A 10 1.02 9.59 -20.91
CA GLY A 10 0.58 8.62 -21.92
C GLY A 10 0.27 7.21 -21.39
N LYS A 11 0.37 6.96 -20.08
CA LYS A 11 -0.09 5.70 -19.47
C LYS A 11 -1.62 5.67 -19.32
N ASN A 12 -2.18 4.46 -19.38
CA ASN A 12 -3.59 4.24 -19.08
C ASN A 12 -3.79 4.31 -17.55
N ILE A 13 -4.43 5.39 -17.09
CA ILE A 13 -4.68 5.69 -15.68
C ILE A 13 -5.41 4.53 -14.97
N SER A 14 -6.43 3.94 -15.59
CA SER A 14 -7.20 2.83 -15.01
C SER A 14 -6.35 1.57 -14.87
N GLN A 15 -5.47 1.29 -15.83
CA GLN A 15 -4.55 0.16 -15.74
C GLN A 15 -3.52 0.36 -14.61
N VAL A 16 -2.93 1.55 -14.51
CA VAL A 16 -1.98 1.87 -13.42
C VAL A 16 -2.67 1.75 -12.07
N GLN A 17 -3.89 2.27 -11.93
CA GLN A 17 -4.68 2.16 -10.71
C GLN A 17 -4.93 0.69 -10.32
N GLN A 18 -5.35 -0.15 -11.26
CA GLN A 18 -5.56 -1.57 -11.02
C GLN A 18 -4.27 -2.27 -10.59
N GLN A 19 -3.15 -1.94 -11.21
CA GLN A 19 -1.86 -2.54 -10.90
C GLN A 19 -1.36 -2.13 -9.52
N ILE A 20 -1.54 -0.86 -9.12
CA ILE A 20 -1.26 -0.39 -7.75
C ILE A 20 -2.09 -1.17 -6.73
N ILE A 21 -3.39 -1.33 -6.98
CA ILE A 21 -4.28 -2.09 -6.09
C ILE A 21 -3.81 -3.55 -5.96
N GLN A 22 -3.40 -4.18 -7.07
CA GLN A 22 -2.86 -5.54 -7.05
C GLN A 22 -1.56 -5.64 -6.24
N SER A 23 -0.60 -4.73 -6.46
CA SER A 23 0.66 -4.69 -5.71
C SER A 23 0.42 -4.53 -4.20
N LEU A 24 -0.51 -3.65 -3.82
CA LEU A 24 -0.86 -3.43 -2.42
C LEU A 24 -1.57 -4.63 -1.80
N ASN A 25 -2.49 -5.27 -2.51
CA ASN A 25 -3.15 -6.49 -2.05
C ASN A 25 -2.14 -7.62 -1.83
N GLN A 26 -1.16 -7.76 -2.73
CA GLN A 26 -0.08 -8.73 -2.56
C GLN A 26 0.80 -8.39 -1.36
N PHE A 27 1.23 -7.13 -1.24
CA PHE A 27 2.07 -6.68 -0.13
C PHE A 27 1.39 -6.89 1.23
N PHE A 28 0.08 -6.61 1.34
CA PHE A 28 -0.69 -6.79 2.56
C PHE A 28 -1.30 -8.19 2.71
N HIS A 29 -0.96 -9.15 1.83
CA HIS A 29 -1.45 -10.51 1.98
C HIS A 29 -0.82 -11.16 3.23
N PRO A 30 -1.61 -11.69 4.19
CA PRO A 30 -1.07 -12.17 5.47
C PRO A 30 -0.09 -13.35 5.30
N LEU A 31 -0.29 -14.19 4.29
CA LEU A 31 0.52 -15.41 4.09
C LEU A 31 1.65 -15.27 3.05
N PHE A 32 1.57 -14.29 2.16
CA PHE A 32 2.47 -14.19 0.98
C PHE A 32 2.98 -12.77 0.73
N GLY A 33 2.54 -11.81 1.54
CA GLY A 33 2.99 -10.44 1.50
C GLY A 33 4.13 -10.21 2.49
N GLY A 34 4.16 -9.03 3.09
CA GLY A 34 5.24 -8.60 3.95
C GLY A 34 6.46 -8.14 3.15
N SER A 35 7.46 -7.61 3.85
CA SER A 35 8.67 -7.06 3.22
C SER A 35 9.52 -8.09 2.48
N ASP A 36 9.41 -9.38 2.84
CA ASP A 36 10.18 -10.47 2.24
C ASP A 36 9.32 -11.42 1.38
N GLY A 37 8.02 -11.13 1.22
CA GLY A 37 7.07 -11.94 0.45
C GLY A 37 6.74 -13.30 1.08
N LYS A 38 7.04 -13.52 2.36
CA LYS A 38 6.78 -14.79 3.07
C LYS A 38 5.62 -14.72 4.05
N GLY A 39 4.83 -13.66 3.96
CA GLY A 39 3.75 -13.35 4.90
C GLY A 39 4.15 -12.33 5.96
N TRP A 40 3.15 -11.80 6.63
CA TRP A 40 3.37 -10.83 7.71
C TRP A 40 3.67 -11.54 9.02
N VAL A 41 4.78 -11.16 9.64
CA VAL A 41 5.11 -11.57 11.00
C VAL A 41 4.16 -10.86 11.97
N PHE A 42 3.63 -11.61 12.94
CA PHE A 42 2.80 -11.05 14.01
C PHE A 42 3.54 -9.93 14.76
N GLY A 43 2.82 -8.84 15.03
CA GLY A 43 3.34 -7.66 15.73
C GLY A 43 4.35 -6.83 14.95
N ARG A 44 4.58 -7.12 13.66
CA ARG A 44 5.41 -6.27 12.80
C ARG A 44 4.61 -5.04 12.36
N ASP A 45 5.14 -3.87 12.67
CA ASP A 45 4.61 -2.58 12.21
C ASP A 45 4.55 -2.47 10.69
N VAL A 46 3.57 -1.73 10.18
CA VAL A 46 3.53 -1.31 8.78
C VAL A 46 4.28 0.00 8.63
N TYR A 47 5.42 -0.05 7.94
CA TYR A 47 6.19 1.14 7.63
C TYR A 47 5.59 1.88 6.45
N ARG A 48 5.32 3.18 6.64
CA ARG A 48 4.78 4.05 5.60
C ARG A 48 5.70 4.11 4.37
N SER A 49 7.01 4.05 4.59
CA SER A 49 8.02 4.02 3.51
C SER A 49 7.90 2.78 2.63
N GLU A 50 7.60 1.61 3.20
CA GLU A 50 7.43 0.37 2.42
C GLU A 50 6.18 0.45 1.54
N VAL A 51 5.09 1.02 2.07
CA VAL A 51 3.88 1.23 1.27
C VAL A 51 4.14 2.22 0.14
N LEU A 52 4.88 3.30 0.40
CA LEU A 52 5.32 4.23 -0.64
C LEU A 52 6.14 3.52 -1.71
N GLN A 53 7.11 2.69 -1.31
CA GLN A 53 7.95 1.92 -2.22
C GLN A 53 7.12 0.97 -3.10
N VAL A 54 6.15 0.25 -2.54
CA VAL A 54 5.26 -0.65 -3.31
C VAL A 54 4.49 0.11 -4.41
N ILE A 55 4.03 1.33 -4.12
CA ILE A 55 3.33 2.17 -5.10
C ILE A 55 4.32 2.72 -6.14
N ASP A 56 5.48 3.17 -5.70
CA ASP A 56 6.53 3.75 -6.56
C ASP A 56 7.09 2.73 -7.56
N GLU A 57 7.29 1.49 -7.11
CA GLU A 57 7.77 0.37 -7.95
C GLU A 57 6.70 -0.17 -8.91
N THR A 58 5.44 0.26 -8.79
CA THR A 58 4.37 -0.18 -9.68
C THR A 58 4.53 0.44 -11.08
N PRO A 59 4.63 -0.36 -12.17
CA PRO A 59 4.84 0.16 -13.51
C PRO A 59 3.81 1.22 -13.93
N GLY A 60 4.30 2.38 -14.35
CA GLY A 60 3.46 3.50 -14.79
C GLY A 60 3.17 4.54 -13.71
N SER A 61 3.52 4.27 -12.45
CA SER A 61 3.57 5.27 -11.37
C SER A 61 4.78 6.18 -11.56
N ASP A 62 4.57 7.50 -11.59
CA ASP A 62 5.63 8.52 -11.64
C ASP A 62 5.94 9.05 -10.23
N ARG A 63 4.90 9.40 -9.47
CA ARG A 63 5.07 9.94 -8.11
C ARG A 63 3.84 9.77 -7.25
N VAL A 64 4.05 9.41 -5.98
CA VAL A 64 2.98 9.45 -4.96
C VAL A 64 2.78 10.89 -4.48
N LEU A 65 1.58 11.45 -4.70
CA LEU A 65 1.23 12.81 -4.30
C LEU A 65 0.70 12.88 -2.86
N SER A 66 0.00 11.84 -2.42
CA SER A 66 -0.44 11.69 -1.04
C SER A 66 -0.66 10.23 -0.67
N LEU A 67 -0.48 9.93 0.62
CA LEU A 67 -0.76 8.62 1.21
C LEU A 67 -1.34 8.83 2.61
N GLU A 68 -2.44 8.16 2.90
CA GLU A 68 -3.04 8.06 4.23
C GLU A 68 -3.24 6.58 4.54
N LEU A 69 -2.58 6.11 5.59
CA LEU A 69 -2.77 4.76 6.10
C LEU A 69 -3.95 4.75 7.07
N LEU A 70 -4.75 3.69 7.03
CA LEU A 70 -5.90 3.51 7.90
C LEU A 70 -5.75 2.18 8.63
N ALA A 71 -5.84 2.22 9.96
CA ALA A 71 -5.94 1.03 10.82
C ALA A 71 -7.34 1.01 11.42
N ASP A 72 -8.10 -0.08 11.21
CA ASP A 72 -9.50 -0.20 11.62
C ASP A 72 -10.36 1.00 11.21
N GLY A 73 -10.14 1.50 9.99
CA GLY A 73 -10.85 2.67 9.44
C GLY A 73 -10.40 4.03 10.00
N LYS A 74 -9.39 4.07 10.88
CA LYS A 74 -8.88 5.31 11.49
C LYS A 74 -7.58 5.77 10.82
N PRO A 75 -7.51 7.03 10.34
CA PRO A 75 -6.29 7.61 9.79
C PRO A 75 -5.09 7.53 10.73
N GLN A 76 -3.92 7.23 10.17
CA GLN A 76 -2.64 7.21 10.86
C GLN A 76 -1.70 8.25 10.23
N CYS A 77 -1.09 9.10 11.06
CA CYS A 77 -0.19 10.16 10.59
C CYS A 77 1.17 9.62 10.10
N GLY A 78 1.52 8.38 10.42
CA GLY A 78 2.82 7.78 10.10
C GLY A 78 2.71 6.27 9.83
N ASN A 79 3.62 5.51 10.43
CA ASN A 79 3.56 4.05 10.43
C ASN A 79 2.31 3.56 11.18
N ILE A 80 1.87 2.34 10.88
CA ILE A 80 0.88 1.65 11.72
C ILE A 80 1.66 0.80 12.71
N CYS A 81 1.58 1.16 13.99
CA CYS A 81 2.15 0.34 15.05
C CYS A 81 1.21 -0.82 15.38
N LEU A 82 1.72 -2.05 15.39
CA LEU A 82 0.94 -3.24 15.75
C LEU A 82 1.32 -3.72 17.15
N GLY A 83 0.31 -4.17 17.91
CA GLY A 83 0.56 -4.90 19.15
C GLY A 83 1.14 -6.28 18.85
N SER A 84 1.75 -6.94 19.85
CA SER A 84 2.53 -8.17 19.69
C SER A 84 1.81 -9.34 18.99
N LEU A 85 0.47 -9.35 19.03
CA LEU A 85 -0.38 -10.37 18.41
C LEU A 85 -1.18 -9.85 17.20
N GLY A 86 -0.91 -8.62 16.76
CA GLY A 86 -1.56 -8.04 15.59
C GLY A 86 -1.06 -8.69 14.30
N LEU A 87 -1.95 -8.85 13.32
CA LEU A 87 -1.62 -9.33 12.00
C LEU A 87 -2.11 -8.33 10.95
N VAL A 88 -1.31 -8.10 9.93
CA VAL A 88 -1.65 -7.21 8.82
C VAL A 88 -2.41 -7.98 7.76
N ALA A 89 -3.48 -7.37 7.24
CA ALA A 89 -4.24 -7.86 6.10
C ALA A 89 -4.71 -6.67 5.24
N ALA A 90 -4.87 -6.92 3.93
CA ALA A 90 -5.38 -5.92 3.01
C ALA A 90 -6.82 -5.51 3.40
N GLY A 91 -7.05 -4.20 3.48
CA GLY A 91 -8.38 -3.61 3.59
C GLY A 91 -8.80 -3.00 2.25
N GLN A 92 -9.81 -2.13 2.27
CA GLN A 92 -10.15 -1.36 1.08
C GLN A 92 -9.06 -0.34 0.73
N HIS A 93 -8.77 -0.23 -0.57
CA HIS A 93 -7.83 0.72 -1.16
C HIS A 93 -8.60 1.76 -1.97
N ASP A 94 -8.51 3.03 -1.58
CA ASP A 94 -9.04 4.17 -2.33
C ASP A 94 -7.87 4.84 -3.06
N ILE A 95 -7.72 4.53 -4.34
CA ILE A 95 -6.58 4.95 -5.15
C ILE A 95 -7.10 5.81 -6.29
N THR A 96 -6.64 7.06 -6.33
CA THR A 96 -6.86 7.95 -7.47
C THR A 96 -5.56 8.13 -8.22
N VAL A 97 -5.57 7.82 -9.52
CA VAL A 97 -4.45 8.07 -10.40
C VAL A 97 -4.76 9.29 -11.28
N VAL A 98 -3.78 10.18 -11.44
CA VAL A 98 -3.87 11.40 -12.26
C VAL A 98 -2.76 11.49 -13.30
#